data_AF-A0A7Z9U8V0-F1
#
_entry.id   AF-A0A7Z9U8V0-F1
#
_cell.length_a   1.000
_cell.length_b   1.000
_cell.length_c   1.000
_cell.angle_alpha   90.00
_cell.angle_beta   90.00
_cell.angle_gamma   90.00
#
_symmetry.space_group_name_H-M   'P 1'
#
loop_
_entity.id
_entity.type
_entity.pdbx_description
1 polymer ?
#
loop_
_entity_poly.entity_id
_entity_poly.type
_entity_poly.pdbx_seq_one_letter_code
_entity_poly.pdbx_strand_id
1 'polypeptide(L)'
;MRTKLRFSTRIDFSPSSTDVIQQAFRANGMYDPNSTGVGHQPRGFDEFMKVYKTFTVLGSSISVTYMYEGYNGPTQTSGAANLTQNIGAVADTPALPPAVCGLPKGVDALTAGAAEKQMEKDRTKWTFLTGVSGVSTLRDTLKVSDFYGKQKLVGSDGYTGAANADPAEQILWQVWVGRGSNDYPDDTSKITTYVTIEYDAVFTEPVQLTAS
;
A
#
# COMPACT_ATOMS: atom_id res chain seq x y z
N MET A 1 5.37 -9.14 24.83
CA MET A 1 4.59 -10.21 24.16
C MET A 1 4.83 -10.13 22.67
N ARG A 2 5.05 -11.24 21.96
CA ARG A 2 5.18 -11.24 20.49
C ARG A 2 3.90 -11.79 19.85
N THR A 3 3.36 -11.09 18.87
CA THR A 3 2.16 -11.52 18.15
C THR A 3 2.14 -10.94 16.73
N LYS A 4 1.22 -11.41 15.91
CA LYS A 4 1.00 -10.91 14.57
C LYS A 4 -0.32 -10.16 14.46
N LEU A 5 -0.31 -8.98 13.85
CA LEU A 5 -1.50 -8.19 13.58
C LEU A 5 -1.67 -7.96 12.07
N ARG A 6 -2.91 -7.85 11.62
CA ARG A 6 -3.23 -7.64 10.20
C ARG A 6 -3.99 -6.34 9.99
N PHE A 7 -3.51 -5.57 9.03
CA PHE A 7 -4.14 -4.39 8.47
C PHE A 7 -4.61 -4.69 7.04
N SER A 8 -5.80 -4.22 6.67
CA SER A 8 -6.30 -4.36 5.30
C SER A 8 -7.14 -3.16 4.92
N THR A 9 -6.85 -2.55 3.78
CA THR A 9 -7.59 -1.40 3.27
C THR A 9 -7.77 -1.46 1.76
N ARG A 10 -8.81 -0.80 1.26
CA ARG A 10 -8.98 -0.49 -0.15
C ARG A 10 -8.42 0.91 -0.43
N ILE A 11 -7.71 1.04 -1.53
CA ILE A 11 -7.32 2.33 -2.13
C ILE A 11 -7.67 2.30 -3.61
N ASP A 12 -7.99 3.45 -4.19
CA ASP A 12 -8.27 3.58 -5.62
C ASP A 12 -7.23 4.50 -6.27
N PHE A 13 -6.66 4.09 -7.39
CA PHE A 13 -5.78 4.90 -8.23
C PHE A 13 -6.52 5.33 -9.50
N SER A 14 -6.31 6.58 -9.90
CA SER A 14 -6.85 7.12 -11.16
C SER A 14 -5.72 7.72 -12.02
N PRO A 15 -4.77 6.91 -12.52
CA PRO A 15 -3.70 7.40 -13.38
C PRO A 15 -4.23 8.01 -14.68
N SER A 16 -3.76 9.22 -15.00
CA SER A 16 -4.05 9.94 -16.25
C SER A 16 -2.85 10.02 -17.20
N SER A 17 -1.63 9.73 -16.72
CA SER A 17 -0.39 9.78 -17.50
C SER A 17 0.50 8.54 -17.26
N THR A 18 1.65 8.47 -17.93
CA THR A 18 2.69 7.45 -17.70
C THR A 18 3.49 7.66 -16.42
N ASP A 19 3.35 8.82 -15.76
CA ASP A 19 3.93 9.02 -14.44
C ASP A 19 3.13 8.24 -13.40
N VAL A 20 3.85 7.62 -12.46
CA VAL A 20 3.20 6.82 -11.43
C VAL A 20 2.54 7.72 -10.39
N ILE A 21 1.37 7.28 -9.94
CA ILE A 21 0.73 7.75 -8.72
C ILE A 21 1.00 6.71 -7.63
N GLN A 22 1.33 7.16 -6.44
CA GLN A 22 1.82 6.31 -5.36
C GLN A 22 1.09 6.56 -4.04
N GLN A 23 1.03 5.50 -3.24
CA GLN A 23 0.49 5.47 -1.89
C GLN A 23 1.50 4.76 -0.98
N ALA A 24 1.94 5.46 0.07
CA ALA A 24 2.90 4.92 1.02
C ALA A 24 2.18 4.29 2.23
N PHE A 25 2.72 3.16 2.68
CA PHE A 25 2.28 2.44 3.87
C PHE A 25 3.48 2.18 4.79
N ARG A 26 3.34 2.43 6.08
CA ARG A 26 4.41 2.19 7.05
C ARG A 26 4.57 0.69 7.27
N ALA A 27 5.72 0.15 6.90
CA ALA A 27 6.06 -1.25 7.05
C ALA A 27 6.41 -1.64 8.50
N ASN A 28 6.76 -0.66 9.33
CA ASN A 28 7.06 -0.82 10.75
C ASN A 28 6.17 0.06 11.67
N GLY A 29 5.20 0.78 11.10
CA GLY A 29 4.23 1.57 11.84
C GLY A 29 2.86 0.89 11.89
N MET A 30 2.41 0.53 13.09
CA MET A 30 1.07 -0.04 13.32
C MET A 30 0.06 0.98 13.84
N TYR A 31 0.50 2.15 14.32
CA TYR A 31 -0.40 3.20 14.82
C TYR A 31 -1.10 3.91 13.65
N ASP A 32 -0.35 4.22 12.59
CA ASP A 32 -0.90 4.70 11.34
C ASP A 32 -0.21 3.99 10.16
N PRO A 33 -0.70 2.78 9.80
CA PRO A 33 -0.17 2.04 8.66
C PRO A 33 -0.25 2.78 7.33
N ASN A 34 -1.18 3.72 7.17
CA ASN A 34 -1.44 4.40 5.90
C ASN A 34 -1.00 5.87 5.96
N SER A 35 0.24 6.15 5.57
CA SER A 35 0.92 7.41 5.94
C SER A 35 0.35 8.68 5.32
N THR A 36 -0.51 8.60 4.31
CA THR A 36 -1.04 9.77 3.58
C THR A 36 -2.54 10.03 3.81
N GLY A 37 -3.18 9.35 4.77
CA GLY A 37 -4.61 9.52 5.03
C GLY A 37 -5.03 9.27 6.47
N VAL A 38 -6.31 9.49 6.77
CA VAL A 38 -6.93 9.04 8.03
C VAL A 38 -7.18 7.53 7.90
N GLY A 39 -6.20 6.74 8.31
CA GLY A 39 -6.27 5.28 8.32
C GLY A 39 -6.96 4.73 9.56
N HIS A 40 -7.16 3.41 9.57
CA HIS A 40 -7.52 2.64 10.76
C HIS A 40 -6.32 1.78 11.18
N GLN A 41 -6.27 1.38 12.44
CA GLN A 41 -5.21 0.53 12.96
C GLN A 41 -5.47 -0.96 12.62
N PRO A 42 -4.44 -1.82 12.66
CA PRO A 42 -4.63 -3.26 12.65
C PRO A 42 -5.58 -3.69 13.77
N ARG A 43 -6.46 -4.66 13.50
CA ARG A 43 -7.37 -5.20 14.52
C ARG A 43 -6.60 -5.76 15.71
N GLY A 44 -6.98 -5.38 16.92
CA GLY A 44 -6.31 -5.79 18.16
C GLY A 44 -5.25 -4.81 18.65
N PHE A 45 -4.81 -3.85 17.83
CA PHE A 45 -3.76 -2.91 18.21
C PHE A 45 -4.15 -2.11 19.46
N ASP A 46 -5.34 -1.50 19.47
CA ASP A 46 -5.81 -0.70 20.60
C ASP A 46 -5.96 -1.52 21.88
N GLU A 47 -6.40 -2.78 21.78
CA GLU A 47 -6.49 -3.69 22.91
C GLU A 47 -5.11 -4.03 23.48
N PHE A 48 -4.12 -4.29 22.63
CA PHE A 48 -2.75 -4.53 23.09
C PHE A 48 -2.11 -3.28 23.69
N MET A 49 -2.37 -2.09 23.12
CA MET A 49 -1.84 -0.83 23.63
C MET A 49 -2.47 -0.38 24.96
N LYS A 50 -3.59 -0.96 25.39
CA LYS A 50 -4.11 -0.78 26.76
C LYS A 50 -3.28 -1.54 27.80
N VAL A 51 -2.64 -2.64 27.39
CA VAL A 51 -1.86 -3.52 28.29
C VAL A 51 -0.36 -3.23 28.20
N TYR A 52 0.11 -2.67 27.08
CA TYR A 52 1.52 -2.38 26.81
C TYR A 52 1.70 -0.94 26.34
N LYS A 53 2.78 -0.27 26.77
CA LYS A 53 3.03 1.13 26.39
C LYS A 53 3.69 1.30 25.03
N THR A 54 4.48 0.30 24.61
CA THR A 54 5.30 0.40 23.40
C THR A 54 5.19 -0.85 22.54
N PHE A 55 5.38 -0.67 21.23
CA PHE A 55 5.47 -1.77 20.27
C PHE A 55 6.72 -1.64 19.39
N THR A 56 7.23 -2.77 18.90
CA THR A 56 8.32 -2.82 17.92
C THR A 56 7.97 -3.85 16.85
N VAL A 57 7.93 -3.43 15.59
CA VAL A 57 7.76 -4.35 14.46
C VAL A 57 9.12 -4.95 14.10
N LEU A 58 9.21 -6.28 14.05
CA LEU A 58 10.42 -7.00 13.66
C LEU A 58 10.48 -7.26 12.15
N GLY A 59 9.32 -7.40 11.52
CA GLY A 59 9.17 -7.59 10.09
C GLY A 59 7.71 -7.45 9.68
N SER A 60 7.48 -7.29 8.39
CA SER A 60 6.14 -7.25 7.82
C SER A 60 6.09 -7.93 6.46
N SER A 61 4.92 -8.46 6.13
CA SER A 61 4.59 -8.98 4.81
C SER A 61 3.42 -8.20 4.24
N ILE A 62 3.45 -7.94 2.94
CA ILE A 62 2.41 -7.20 2.22
C ILE A 62 1.91 -8.01 1.04
N SER A 63 0.60 -7.97 0.81
CA SER A 63 -0.07 -8.46 -0.39
C SER A 63 -0.90 -7.31 -0.96
N VAL A 64 -0.63 -6.96 -2.21
CA VAL A 64 -1.33 -5.91 -2.95
C VAL A 64 -1.98 -6.54 -4.16
N THR A 65 -3.31 -6.47 -4.20
CA THR A 65 -4.10 -6.97 -5.33
C THR A 65 -4.71 -5.80 -6.07
N TYR A 66 -4.34 -5.68 -7.35
CA TYR A 66 -4.82 -4.68 -8.28
C TYR A 66 -5.89 -5.30 -9.18
N MET A 67 -6.95 -4.53 -9.43
CA MET A 67 -7.98 -4.87 -10.40
C MET A 67 -8.55 -3.60 -10.99
N TYR A 68 -9.07 -3.69 -12.21
CA TYR A 68 -9.93 -2.63 -12.71
C TYR A 68 -11.23 -2.63 -11.89
N GLU A 69 -11.84 -1.45 -11.70
CA GLU A 69 -13.12 -1.32 -10.97
C GLU A 69 -14.26 -2.12 -11.61
N GLY A 70 -14.05 -2.63 -12.83
CA GLY A 70 -14.93 -3.56 -13.49
C GLY A 70 -15.80 -2.82 -14.50
N TYR A 71 -15.23 -2.55 -15.67
CA TYR A 71 -15.99 -2.13 -16.83
C TYR A 71 -15.14 -2.25 -18.10
N ASN A 72 -15.63 -2.94 -19.13
CA ASN A 72 -14.99 -2.98 -20.44
C ASN A 72 -15.35 -1.69 -21.22
N GLY A 73 -14.79 -0.53 -20.83
CA GLY A 73 -14.92 0.71 -21.60
C GLY A 73 -14.26 1.92 -20.91
N PRO A 74 -13.85 2.97 -21.66
CA PRO A 74 -13.51 4.25 -21.06
C PRO A 74 -14.75 4.80 -20.33
N THR A 75 -14.63 5.03 -19.03
CA THR A 75 -15.75 5.54 -18.23
C THR A 75 -15.89 7.05 -18.46
N GLN A 76 -16.75 7.47 -19.39
CA GLN A 76 -17.45 8.73 -19.17
C GLN A 76 -18.46 8.50 -18.04
N THR A 77 -18.42 9.35 -17.03
CA THR A 77 -19.44 9.41 -15.98
C THR A 77 -20.81 9.69 -16.62
N SER A 78 -21.55 8.63 -16.92
CA SER A 78 -22.98 8.74 -17.11
C SER A 78 -23.55 9.23 -15.78
N GLY A 79 -24.15 10.41 -15.78
CA GLY A 79 -24.82 10.95 -14.60
C GLY A 79 -25.77 9.91 -13.99
N ALA A 80 -25.56 9.62 -12.71
CA ALA A 80 -26.47 8.95 -11.80
C ALA A 80 -27.16 7.66 -12.31
N ALA A 81 -26.42 6.60 -12.62
CA ALA A 81 -26.85 5.18 -12.52
C ALA A 81 -25.67 4.23 -12.84
N ASN A 82 -25.86 2.92 -12.56
CA ASN A 82 -24.90 1.82 -12.79
C ASN A 82 -24.08 1.96 -14.10
N LEU A 83 -22.79 1.62 -14.05
CA LEU A 83 -21.86 1.61 -15.19
C LEU A 83 -22.41 0.71 -16.32
N THR A 84 -22.89 1.28 -17.43
CA THR A 84 -23.44 0.54 -18.58
C THR A 84 -22.44 0.39 -19.72
N GLN A 85 -22.37 -0.81 -20.32
CA GLN A 85 -21.48 -1.18 -21.43
C GLN A 85 -21.86 -0.54 -22.76
N ASN A 86 -21.23 0.58 -23.11
CA ASN A 86 -21.23 1.13 -24.46
C ASN A 86 -20.28 0.29 -25.34
N ILE A 87 -20.82 -0.77 -25.94
CA ILE A 87 -20.23 -1.39 -27.13
C ILE A 87 -20.81 -0.62 -28.33
N GLY A 88 -20.27 0.57 -28.60
CA GLY A 88 -20.73 1.45 -29.67
C GLY A 88 -19.57 2.19 -30.33
N ALA A 89 -19.40 1.95 -31.62
CA ALA A 89 -18.40 2.45 -32.58
C ALA A 89 -17.50 3.66 -32.21
N VAL A 90 -16.21 3.35 -32.07
CA VAL A 90 -14.99 4.05 -32.51
C VAL A 90 -14.96 5.60 -32.53
N ALA A 91 -14.38 6.17 -31.48
CA ALA A 91 -13.05 6.75 -31.61
C ALA A 91 -12.14 5.93 -30.68
N ASP A 92 -11.11 5.29 -31.22
CA ASP A 92 -10.41 4.11 -30.68
C ASP A 92 -9.74 4.27 -29.30
N THR A 93 -10.45 4.38 -28.18
CA THR A 93 -9.80 4.28 -26.85
C THR A 93 -9.99 2.90 -26.20
N PRO A 94 -8.91 2.21 -25.79
CA PRO A 94 -9.00 0.91 -25.14
C PRO A 94 -9.82 0.99 -23.85
N ALA A 95 -10.80 0.10 -23.74
CA ALA A 95 -11.71 -0.04 -22.60
C ALA A 95 -11.04 -0.14 -21.21
N LEU A 96 -9.78 -0.54 -21.16
CA LEU A 96 -8.99 -0.81 -19.96
C LEU A 96 -7.51 -0.70 -20.38
N PRO A 97 -6.95 0.52 -20.57
CA PRO A 97 -5.59 0.67 -21.04
C PRO A 97 -4.64 0.03 -20.04
N PRO A 98 -3.58 -0.66 -20.51
CA PRO A 98 -2.70 -1.40 -19.62
C PRO A 98 -2.12 -0.47 -18.56
N ALA A 99 -2.00 -0.98 -17.35
CA ALA A 99 -1.38 -0.27 -16.25
C ALA A 99 -0.15 -1.02 -15.76
N VAL A 100 0.87 -0.26 -15.37
CA VAL A 100 2.04 -0.79 -14.69
C VAL A 100 1.82 -0.58 -13.20
N CYS A 101 1.92 -1.66 -12.44
CA CYS A 101 1.72 -1.66 -11.01
C CYS A 101 3.03 -2.04 -10.32
N GLY A 102 3.36 -1.41 -9.20
CA GLY A 102 4.58 -1.72 -8.48
C GLY A 102 4.51 -1.57 -6.97
N LEU A 103 5.49 -2.22 -6.35
CA LEU A 103 5.65 -2.38 -4.91
C LEU A 103 7.15 -2.29 -4.53
N PRO A 104 7.72 -1.08 -4.48
CA PRO A 104 8.99 -0.83 -3.82
C PRO A 104 8.91 -0.87 -2.30
N LYS A 105 10.05 -1.18 -1.69
CA LYS A 105 10.30 -1.00 -0.25
C LYS A 105 11.54 -0.15 -0.01
N GLY A 106 11.45 0.81 0.90
CA GLY A 106 12.52 1.77 1.15
C GLY A 106 12.31 2.56 2.44
N VAL A 107 13.24 3.44 2.76
CA VAL A 107 13.10 4.41 3.87
C VAL A 107 12.62 5.77 3.38
N ASP A 108 12.92 6.10 2.12
CA ASP A 108 12.49 7.34 1.48
C ASP A 108 11.15 7.19 0.76
N ALA A 109 10.35 8.24 0.77
CA ALA A 109 9.15 8.32 -0.04
C ALA A 109 9.49 8.36 -1.55
N LEU A 110 8.68 7.69 -2.34
CA LEU A 110 8.79 7.59 -3.78
C LEU A 110 8.28 8.89 -4.38
N THR A 111 9.15 9.57 -5.11
CA THR A 111 8.75 10.70 -5.95
C THR A 111 8.08 10.18 -7.22
N ALA A 112 6.98 10.85 -7.62
CA ALA A 112 6.30 10.59 -8.88
C ALA A 112 7.26 10.72 -10.07
N GLY A 113 6.99 9.96 -11.12
CA GLY A 113 7.77 9.96 -12.36
C GLY A 113 7.51 8.71 -13.19
N ALA A 114 8.06 8.67 -14.40
CA ALA A 114 7.82 7.61 -15.37
C ALA A 114 8.04 6.20 -14.78
N ALA A 115 7.11 5.28 -15.08
CA ALA A 115 7.13 3.91 -14.55
C ALA A 115 8.46 3.18 -14.79
N GLU A 116 9.10 3.37 -15.96
CA GLU A 116 10.40 2.79 -16.28
C GLU A 116 11.49 3.14 -15.25
N LYS A 117 11.56 4.40 -14.82
CA LYS A 117 12.52 4.85 -13.81
C LYS A 117 12.22 4.28 -12.43
N GLN A 118 10.95 3.94 -12.16
CA GLN A 118 10.56 3.29 -10.90
C GLN A 118 10.89 1.80 -10.94
N MET A 119 10.78 1.17 -12.11
CA MET A 119 11.11 -0.24 -12.32
C MET A 119 12.61 -0.52 -12.23
N GLU A 120 13.46 0.46 -12.53
CA GLU A 120 14.92 0.38 -12.37
C GLU A 120 15.39 0.42 -10.90
N LYS A 121 14.54 0.87 -9.96
CA LYS A 121 14.93 1.00 -8.56
C LYS A 121 15.09 -0.36 -7.89
N ASP A 122 16.13 -0.48 -7.08
CA ASP A 122 16.36 -1.66 -6.24
C ASP A 122 15.19 -1.96 -5.31
N ARG A 123 15.04 -3.24 -4.95
CA ARG A 123 14.00 -3.74 -4.03
C ARG A 123 12.57 -3.42 -4.49
N THR A 124 12.36 -3.32 -5.80
CA THR A 124 11.05 -3.11 -6.41
C THR A 124 10.52 -4.39 -7.02
N LYS A 125 9.26 -4.71 -6.74
CA LYS A 125 8.48 -5.69 -7.52
C LYS A 125 7.49 -4.94 -8.39
N TRP A 126 7.27 -5.40 -9.61
CA TRP A 126 6.32 -4.79 -10.53
C TRP A 126 5.66 -5.83 -11.41
N THR A 127 4.52 -5.47 -11.98
CA THR A 127 3.73 -6.31 -12.88
C THR A 127 2.85 -5.43 -13.76
N PHE A 128 2.27 -6.02 -14.80
CA PHE A 128 1.26 -5.37 -15.62
C PHE A 128 -0.14 -5.81 -15.20
N LEU A 129 -1.09 -4.90 -15.33
CA LEU A 129 -2.52 -5.15 -15.26
C LEU A 129 -3.10 -4.79 -16.63
N THR A 130 -3.61 -5.77 -17.36
CA THR A 130 -4.21 -5.57 -18.69
C THR A 130 -5.71 -5.82 -18.62
N GLY A 131 -6.49 -5.29 -19.57
CA GLY A 131 -7.94 -5.53 -19.61
C GLY A 131 -8.35 -7.00 -19.77
N VAL A 132 -7.39 -7.89 -20.07
CA VAL A 132 -7.61 -9.34 -20.21
C VAL A 132 -7.28 -10.10 -18.91
N SER A 133 -6.40 -9.55 -18.07
CA SER A 133 -6.06 -10.14 -16.78
C SER A 133 -7.07 -9.69 -15.73
N GLY A 134 -7.78 -10.64 -15.11
CA GLY A 134 -8.82 -10.30 -14.12
C GLY A 134 -8.29 -9.55 -12.90
N VAL A 135 -7.21 -10.06 -12.29
CA VAL A 135 -6.52 -9.40 -11.16
C VAL A 135 -5.01 -9.60 -11.30
N SER A 136 -4.23 -8.64 -10.80
CA SER A 136 -2.78 -8.78 -10.66
C SER A 136 -2.39 -8.62 -9.20
N THR A 137 -1.54 -9.49 -8.67
CA THR A 137 -1.18 -9.48 -7.24
C THR A 137 0.33 -9.45 -7.06
N LEU A 138 0.81 -8.44 -6.34
CA LEU A 138 2.19 -8.35 -5.87
C LEU A 138 2.27 -8.71 -4.39
N ARG A 139 3.29 -9.48 -4.03
CA ARG A 139 3.57 -9.84 -2.64
C ARG A 139 5.02 -9.62 -2.33
N ASP A 140 5.30 -9.07 -1.16
CA ASP A 140 6.67 -8.99 -0.66
C ASP A 140 6.75 -9.10 0.86
N THR A 141 7.96 -9.32 1.35
CA THR A 141 8.27 -9.41 2.77
C THR A 141 9.52 -8.60 3.08
N LEU A 142 9.59 -8.07 4.29
CA LEU A 142 10.80 -7.45 4.81
C LEU A 142 11.02 -7.77 6.28
N LYS A 143 12.28 -7.71 6.68
CA LYS A 143 12.69 -7.65 8.08
C LYS A 143 13.21 -6.26 8.36
N VAL A 144 12.79 -5.67 9.47
CA VAL A 144 13.18 -4.30 9.84
C VAL A 144 14.70 -4.23 10.09
N SER A 145 15.30 -5.30 10.61
CA SER A 145 16.75 -5.42 10.81
C SER A 145 17.58 -5.35 9.52
N ASP A 146 16.99 -5.63 8.35
CA ASP A 146 17.74 -5.60 7.09
C ASP A 146 17.88 -4.17 6.53
N PHE A 147 17.16 -3.20 7.08
CA PHE A 147 17.21 -1.80 6.68
C PHE A 147 18.07 -0.95 7.62
N TYR A 148 18.03 -1.23 8.92
CA TYR A 148 18.79 -0.50 9.94
C TYR A 148 20.04 -1.24 10.44
N GLY A 149 20.34 -2.39 9.84
CA GLY A 149 21.41 -3.28 10.27
C GLY A 149 20.95 -4.23 11.40
N LYS A 150 21.77 -5.27 11.63
CA LYS A 150 21.46 -6.36 12.57
C LYS A 150 21.68 -5.94 14.03
N GLN A 151 20.89 -4.99 14.51
CA GLN A 151 20.89 -4.53 15.91
C GLN A 151 19.63 -5.00 16.65
N LYS A 152 19.66 -4.94 17.99
CA LYS A 152 18.48 -5.21 18.82
C LYS A 152 17.52 -4.02 18.71
N LEU A 153 16.46 -4.17 17.92
CA LEU A 153 15.49 -3.09 17.68
C LEU A 153 14.51 -2.90 18.84
N VAL A 154 14.23 -3.96 19.60
CA VAL A 154 13.25 -3.91 20.70
C VAL A 154 13.81 -3.07 21.85
N GLY A 155 13.09 -2.01 22.21
CA GLY A 155 13.48 -1.07 23.27
C GLY A 155 14.59 -0.09 22.89
N SER A 156 15.01 -0.08 21.62
CA SER A 156 15.96 0.89 21.10
C SER A 156 15.24 2.14 20.62
N ASP A 157 15.83 3.30 20.90
CA ASP A 157 15.26 4.59 20.54
C ASP A 157 15.10 4.73 19.02
N GLY A 158 14.01 5.38 18.59
CA GLY A 158 13.67 5.58 17.17
C GLY A 158 12.98 4.41 16.45
N TYR A 159 13.11 3.16 16.93
CA TYR A 159 12.53 1.97 16.28
C TYR A 159 11.24 1.46 16.92
N THR A 160 10.85 2.03 18.05
CA THR A 160 9.64 1.68 18.79
C THR A 160 8.53 2.70 18.51
N GLY A 161 7.29 2.21 18.44
CA GLY A 161 6.09 3.04 18.40
C GLY A 161 5.35 3.01 19.73
N ALA A 162 4.43 3.96 19.88
CA ALA A 162 3.56 4.13 21.04
C ALA A 162 2.08 4.11 20.62
N ALA A 163 1.18 4.20 21.59
CA ALA A 163 -0.26 4.15 21.33
C ALA A 163 -0.77 5.31 20.45
N ASN A 164 0.01 6.38 20.34
CA ASN A 164 -0.30 7.63 19.65
C ASN A 164 0.79 8.07 18.66
N ALA A 165 1.77 7.21 18.37
CA ALA A 165 2.88 7.55 17.49
C ALA A 165 3.49 6.30 16.85
N ASP A 166 3.80 6.38 15.56
CA ASP A 166 4.64 5.40 14.89
C ASP A 166 6.13 5.61 15.23
N PRO A 167 6.99 4.60 14.96
CA PRO A 167 8.44 4.77 15.08
C PRO A 167 8.96 5.97 14.29
N ALA A 168 9.98 6.65 14.82
CA ALA A 168 10.64 7.78 14.18
C ALA A 168 11.39 7.34 12.92
N GLU A 169 12.08 6.21 13.01
CA GLU A 169 12.73 5.56 11.87
C GLU A 169 11.69 4.78 11.08
N GLN A 170 11.31 5.27 9.90
CA GLN A 170 10.24 4.67 9.10
C GLN A 170 10.77 3.84 7.94
N ILE A 171 10.15 2.69 7.73
CA ILE A 171 10.28 1.90 6.50
C ILE A 171 8.93 1.94 5.80
N LEU A 172 8.94 2.17 4.50
CA LEU A 172 7.76 2.34 3.68
C LEU A 172 7.62 1.17 2.68
N TRP A 173 6.43 0.60 2.64
CA TRP A 173 5.88 -0.08 1.48
C TRP A 173 5.25 0.98 0.57
N GLN A 174 5.60 0.97 -0.70
CA GLN A 174 5.17 2.02 -1.60
C GLN A 174 4.43 1.38 -2.74
N VAL A 175 3.11 1.55 -2.75
CA VAL A 175 2.22 0.99 -3.77
C VAL A 175 2.04 2.04 -4.83
N TRP A 176 2.33 1.71 -6.10
CA TRP A 176 2.16 2.68 -7.18
C TRP A 176 1.53 2.06 -8.40
N VAL A 177 0.89 2.93 -9.18
CA VAL A 177 0.27 2.59 -10.45
C VAL A 177 0.52 3.73 -11.44
N GLY A 178 0.97 3.40 -12.65
CA GLY A 178 1.06 4.32 -13.78
C GLY A 178 0.42 3.71 -15.03
N ARG A 179 0.13 4.53 -16.05
CA ARG A 179 -0.33 4.00 -17.34
C ARG A 179 0.83 3.29 -18.06
N GLY A 180 0.53 2.16 -18.69
CA GLY A 180 1.46 1.38 -19.52
C GLY A 180 1.63 1.94 -20.93
N SER A 181 0.70 2.79 -21.40
CA SER A 181 0.85 3.61 -22.59
C SER A 181 0.06 4.91 -22.47
N ASN A 182 0.45 5.93 -23.24
CA ASN A 182 -0.22 7.23 -23.30
C ASN A 182 -0.68 7.58 -24.72
N ASP A 183 -0.96 6.56 -25.53
CA ASP A 183 -1.40 6.72 -26.92
C ASP A 183 -2.76 7.46 -27.01
N TYR A 184 -3.51 7.49 -25.88
CA TYR A 184 -4.80 8.15 -25.71
C TYR A 184 -4.80 9.02 -24.43
N PRO A 185 -4.30 10.27 -24.50
CA PRO A 185 -3.91 11.08 -23.34
C PRO A 185 -5.08 11.61 -22.48
N ASP A 186 -6.32 11.61 -22.98
CA ASP A 186 -7.46 12.23 -22.29
C ASP A 186 -8.25 11.28 -21.37
N ASP A 187 -7.93 9.98 -21.35
CA ASP A 187 -8.68 8.98 -20.58
C ASP A 187 -8.02 8.63 -19.24
N THR A 188 -8.82 8.65 -18.15
CA THR A 188 -8.43 8.14 -16.84
C THR A 188 -8.85 6.68 -16.67
N SER A 189 -7.98 5.86 -16.08
CA SER A 189 -8.32 4.48 -15.71
C SER A 189 -8.45 4.36 -14.22
N LYS A 190 -9.55 3.77 -13.73
CA LYS A 190 -9.73 3.54 -12.31
C LYS A 190 -9.33 2.11 -11.92
N ILE A 191 -8.34 2.04 -11.05
CA ILE A 191 -7.74 0.80 -10.57
C ILE A 191 -8.01 0.70 -9.07
N THR A 192 -8.81 -0.29 -8.69
CA THR A 192 -9.10 -0.59 -7.30
C THR A 192 -8.06 -1.56 -6.78
N THR A 193 -7.49 -1.21 -5.63
CA THR A 193 -6.38 -1.93 -5.03
C THR A 193 -6.69 -2.29 -3.60
N TYR A 194 -6.55 -3.57 -3.26
CA TYR A 194 -6.61 -4.05 -1.89
C TYR A 194 -5.20 -4.27 -1.37
N VAL A 195 -4.87 -3.58 -0.28
CA VAL A 195 -3.59 -3.69 0.41
C VAL A 195 -3.81 -4.42 1.72
N THR A 196 -3.09 -5.50 1.94
CA THR A 196 -3.10 -6.24 3.21
C THR A 196 -1.68 -6.37 3.74
N ILE A 197 -1.44 -5.92 4.97
CA ILE A 197 -0.16 -5.98 5.65
C ILE A 197 -0.29 -6.84 6.91
N GLU A 198 0.61 -7.80 7.09
CA GLU A 198 0.76 -8.55 8.33
C GLU A 198 2.06 -8.13 9.01
N TYR A 199 1.93 -7.64 10.24
CA TYR A 199 3.03 -7.19 11.08
C TYR A 199 3.39 -8.28 12.08
N ASP A 200 4.68 -8.59 12.21
CA ASP A 200 5.23 -9.39 13.31
C ASP A 200 5.81 -8.43 14.36
N ALA A 201 5.11 -8.27 15.48
CA ALA A 201 5.38 -7.23 16.45
C ALA A 201 5.62 -7.77 17.86
N VAL A 202 6.45 -7.06 18.61
CA VAL A 202 6.68 -7.27 20.03
C VAL A 202 6.16 -6.07 20.80
N PHE A 203 5.24 -6.31 21.72
CA PHE A 203 4.74 -5.33 22.68
C PHE A 203 5.56 -5.39 23.97
N THR A 204 5.96 -4.23 24.47
CA THR A 204 6.86 -4.04 25.62
C THR A 204 6.27 -3.05 26.62
N GLU A 205 6.92 -2.94 27.78
CA GLU A 205 6.50 -2.04 28.87
C GLU A 205 5.04 -2.29 29.31
N PRO A 206 4.78 -3.42 29.99
CA PRO A 206 3.44 -3.70 30.49
C PRO A 206 2.98 -2.59 31.44
N VAL A 207 1.74 -2.13 31.23
CA VAL A 207 1.10 -1.15 32.08
C VAL A 207 0.76 -1.81 33.42
N GLN A 208 0.93 -1.07 34.51
CA GLN A 208 0.49 -1.54 35.83
C GLN A 208 -1.04 -1.62 35.84
N LEU A 209 -1.57 -2.84 35.91
CA LEU A 209 -3.00 -3.07 36.02
C LEU A 209 -3.44 -2.70 37.43
N THR A 210 -4.31 -1.71 37.55
CA THR A 210 -4.98 -1.38 38.81
C THR A 210 -6.11 -2.38 39.02
N ALA A 211 -6.28 -2.87 40.25
CA ALA A 211 -7.44 -3.69 40.58
C ALA A 211 -8.72 -2.86 40.34
N SER A 212 -9.72 -3.48 39.70
CA SER A 212 -11.05 -2.89 39.54
C SER A 212 -11.73 -2.68 40.87
#